data_AF-W1SAA0-F1
#
_entry.id   AF-W1SAA0-F1
#
_cell.length_a   1.000
_cell.length_b   1.000
_cell.length_c   1.000
_cell.angle_alpha   90.00
_cell.angle_beta   90.00
_cell.angle_gamma   90.00
#
_symmetry.space_group_name_H-M   'P 1'
#
loop_
_entity.id
_entity.type
_entity.pdbx_description
1 polymer ?
#
loop_
_entity_poly.entity_id
_entity_poly.type
_entity_poly.pdbx_seq_one_letter_code
_entity_poly.pdbx_strand_id
1 'polypeptide(L)'
;MIRSTFLGAALLGLAPAVALAQSPEGPVSYEEQLAQVEDQLVYQAPIAGVQNDYWFNYQTDLAEARKELTKDLRRSSDAEDNRDAWEEYRAELADARGDYAKEMAEKGYPTGEVRVLEGAGR
;
A
#
# COMPACT_ATOMS: atom_id res chain seq x y z
N MET A 1 -70.78 1.93 27.04
CA MET A 1 -70.51 2.48 25.69
C MET A 1 -69.03 2.33 25.40
N ILE A 2 -68.71 1.74 24.25
CA ILE A 2 -67.35 1.38 23.79
C ILE A 2 -66.69 2.61 23.12
N ARG A 3 -65.36 2.76 23.28
CA ARG A 3 -64.34 3.21 22.28
C ARG A 3 -63.06 3.65 23.01
N SER A 4 -61.99 2.85 23.00
CA SER A 4 -60.91 2.79 21.99
C SER A 4 -59.92 3.94 22.07
N THR A 5 -58.64 3.65 22.35
CA THR A 5 -57.48 4.11 21.55
C THR A 5 -56.18 3.46 22.07
N PHE A 6 -55.56 2.64 21.22
CA PHE A 6 -54.14 2.30 21.34
C PHE A 6 -53.33 3.45 20.75
N LEU A 7 -52.33 3.95 21.48
CA LEU A 7 -51.24 4.74 20.90
C LEU A 7 -49.92 4.04 21.20
N GLY A 8 -49.27 3.60 20.12
CA GLY A 8 -47.90 3.08 20.16
C GLY A 8 -46.89 4.21 20.35
N ALA A 9 -45.91 3.98 21.21
CA ALA A 9 -44.74 4.82 21.34
C ALA A 9 -43.62 4.25 20.46
N ALA A 10 -43.29 4.96 19.38
CA ALA A 10 -42.10 4.70 18.58
C ALA A 10 -40.87 5.25 19.32
N LEU A 11 -39.94 4.36 19.68
CA LEU A 11 -38.62 4.73 20.17
C LEU A 11 -37.75 5.15 18.98
N LEU A 12 -37.51 6.46 18.84
CA LEU A 12 -36.47 7.01 17.97
C LEU A 12 -35.11 6.78 18.64
N GLY A 13 -34.39 5.76 18.18
CA GLY A 13 -32.97 5.58 18.50
C GLY A 13 -32.13 6.61 17.73
N LEU A 14 -31.59 7.61 18.42
CA LEU A 14 -30.48 8.41 17.91
C LEU A 14 -29.19 7.63 18.14
N ALA A 15 -28.65 7.02 17.07
CA ALA A 15 -27.25 6.60 17.05
C ALA A 15 -26.37 7.81 16.66
N PRO A 16 -25.17 7.96 17.26
CA PRO A 16 -24.27 9.05 16.90
C PRO A 16 -23.66 8.74 15.52
N ALA A 17 -24.00 9.56 14.53
CA ALA A 17 -23.25 9.57 13.27
C ALA A 17 -21.88 10.19 13.54
N VAL A 18 -20.86 9.35 13.73
CA VAL A 18 -19.47 9.77 13.66
C VAL A 18 -19.23 10.12 12.19
N ALA A 19 -19.24 11.41 11.86
CA ALA A 19 -18.82 11.88 10.55
C ALA A 19 -17.32 11.59 10.40
N LEU A 20 -17.00 10.44 9.78
CA LEU A 20 -15.67 10.22 9.23
C LEU A 20 -15.48 11.31 8.17
N ALA A 21 -14.56 12.24 8.44
CA ALA A 21 -14.16 13.25 7.48
C ALA A 21 -13.72 12.52 6.20
N GLN A 22 -14.51 12.64 5.14
CA GLN A 22 -14.19 12.07 3.84
C GLN A 22 -13.01 12.88 3.29
N SER A 23 -11.84 12.25 3.15
CA SER A 23 -10.78 12.79 2.31
C SER A 23 -11.37 13.12 0.93
N PRO A 24 -10.96 14.22 0.29
CA PRO A 24 -11.53 14.65 -0.99
C PRO A 24 -11.40 13.60 -2.11
N GLU A 25 -10.55 12.59 -1.94
CA GLU A 25 -10.24 11.49 -2.85
C GLU A 25 -11.13 10.23 -2.68
N GLY A 26 -12.04 10.19 -1.70
CA GLY A 26 -12.79 8.96 -1.37
C GLY A 26 -11.97 7.95 -0.54
N PRO A 27 -12.43 6.70 -0.38
CA PRO A 27 -11.68 5.66 0.31
C PRO A 27 -10.44 5.23 -0.49
N VAL A 28 -9.33 4.97 0.21
CA VAL A 28 -8.07 4.41 -0.34
C VAL A 28 -8.36 3.18 -1.20
N SER A 29 -7.82 3.11 -2.43
CA SER A 29 -8.03 1.98 -3.33
C SER A 29 -7.35 0.70 -2.83
N TYR A 30 -7.70 -0.45 -3.40
CA TYR A 30 -7.04 -1.72 -3.06
C TYR A 30 -5.60 -1.73 -3.56
N GLU A 31 -5.37 -1.17 -4.74
CA GLU A 31 -4.09 -1.05 -5.41
C GLU A 31 -3.14 -0.14 -4.63
N GLU A 32 -3.63 0.98 -4.09
CA GLU A 32 -2.86 1.84 -3.20
C GLU A 32 -2.46 1.10 -1.91
N GLN A 33 -3.38 0.35 -1.30
CA GLN A 33 -3.05 -0.46 -0.11
C GLN A 33 -1.96 -1.49 -0.41
N LEU A 34 -2.03 -2.17 -1.56
CA LEU A 34 -0.99 -3.11 -1.97
C LEU A 34 0.34 -2.42 -2.26
N ALA A 35 0.31 -1.24 -2.89
CA ALA A 35 1.51 -0.44 -3.13
C ALA A 35 2.18 0.00 -1.82
N GLN A 36 1.39 0.39 -0.82
CA GLN A 36 1.88 0.72 0.53
C GLN A 36 2.52 -0.48 1.22
N VAL A 37 1.96 -1.70 1.03
CA VAL A 37 2.59 -2.93 1.53
C VAL A 37 3.92 -3.18 0.82
N GLU A 38 3.99 -3.01 -0.50
CA GLU A 38 5.25 -3.21 -1.24
C GLU A 38 6.32 -2.16 -0.88
N ASP A 39 5.95 -0.89 -0.69
CA ASP A 39 6.89 0.17 -0.24
C ASP A 39 7.47 -0.13 1.15
N GLN A 40 6.74 -0.85 2.02
CA GLN A 40 7.28 -1.35 3.30
C GLN A 40 8.32 -2.47 3.12
N LEU A 41 8.35 -3.16 1.98
CA LEU A 41 9.32 -4.21 1.66
C LEU A 41 10.61 -3.68 1.04
N VAL A 42 10.65 -2.40 0.65
CA VAL A 42 11.83 -1.73 0.10
C VAL A 42 13.03 -1.83 1.05
N TYR A 43 14.20 -2.17 0.51
CA TYR A 43 15.43 -2.24 1.29
C TYR A 43 15.80 -0.87 1.84
N GLN A 44 15.81 -0.74 3.17
CA GLN A 44 16.19 0.50 3.87
C GLN A 44 17.71 0.66 4.05
N ALA A 45 18.47 -0.40 3.76
CA ALA A 45 19.92 -0.44 3.84
C ALA A 45 20.46 -1.37 2.75
N PRO A 46 21.69 -1.15 2.27
CA PRO A 46 22.29 -2.00 1.26
C PRO A 46 22.45 -3.44 1.76
N ILE A 47 22.22 -4.40 0.85
CA ILE A 47 22.46 -5.82 1.10
C ILE A 47 23.93 -6.01 1.49
N ALA A 48 24.15 -6.79 2.54
CA ALA A 48 25.47 -7.00 3.16
C ALA A 48 26.20 -5.71 3.61
N GLY A 49 25.50 -4.58 3.72
CA GLY A 49 26.11 -3.29 4.08
C GLY A 49 26.97 -2.66 2.99
N VAL A 50 26.91 -3.17 1.75
CA VAL A 50 27.79 -2.76 0.65
C VAL A 50 27.11 -1.72 -0.26
N GLN A 51 27.64 -0.51 -0.26
CA GLN A 51 27.22 0.55 -1.19
C GLN A 51 28.02 0.41 -2.50
N ASN A 52 27.43 -0.24 -3.49
CA ASN A 52 27.96 -0.40 -4.84
C ASN A 52 27.00 0.19 -5.87
N ASP A 53 27.36 0.13 -7.16
CA ASP A 53 26.55 0.68 -8.25
C ASP A 53 25.12 0.11 -8.24
N TYR A 54 24.93 -1.17 -7.89
CA TYR A 54 23.60 -1.80 -7.79
C TYR A 54 22.73 -1.18 -6.71
N TRP A 55 23.30 -0.83 -5.55
CA TRP A 55 22.58 -0.13 -4.49
C TRP A 55 22.14 1.27 -4.95
N PHE A 56 23.03 2.01 -5.63
CA PHE A 56 22.69 3.36 -6.08
C PHE A 56 21.72 3.36 -7.26
N ASN A 57 21.80 2.37 -8.15
CA ASN A 57 20.79 2.15 -9.20
C ASN A 57 19.43 1.86 -8.56
N TYR A 58 19.37 0.91 -7.62
CA TYR A 58 18.15 0.61 -6.88
C TYR A 58 17.53 1.86 -6.22
N GLN A 59 18.32 2.69 -5.54
CA GLN A 59 17.81 3.94 -4.97
C GLN A 59 17.29 4.93 -6.02
N THR A 60 17.91 4.94 -7.20
CA THR A 60 17.48 5.76 -8.34
C THR A 60 16.14 5.26 -8.88
N ASP A 61 15.99 3.95 -9.08
CA ASP A 61 14.75 3.33 -9.56
C ASP A 61 13.59 3.64 -8.61
N LEU A 62 13.80 3.55 -7.28
CA LEU A 62 12.78 3.94 -6.29
C LEU A 62 12.40 5.43 -6.38
N ALA A 63 13.37 6.30 -6.64
CA ALA A 63 13.13 7.73 -6.75
C ALA A 63 12.37 8.05 -8.06
N GLU A 64 12.68 7.34 -9.14
CA GLU A 64 11.96 7.44 -10.42
C GLU A 64 10.52 6.94 -10.29
N ALA A 65 10.31 5.76 -9.70
CA ALA A 65 8.96 5.21 -9.47
C ALA A 65 8.07 6.18 -8.67
N ARG A 66 8.60 6.76 -7.59
CA ARG A 66 7.87 7.77 -6.78
C ARG A 66 7.56 9.05 -7.56
N LYS A 67 8.49 9.48 -8.42
CA LYS A 67 8.31 10.64 -9.29
C LYS A 67 7.23 10.38 -10.34
N GLU A 68 7.25 9.21 -10.97
CA GLU A 68 6.25 8.83 -11.98
C GLU A 68 4.87 8.67 -11.34
N LEU A 69 4.73 7.98 -10.20
CA LEU A 69 3.48 7.93 -9.44
C LEU A 69 2.89 9.33 -9.20
N THR A 70 3.69 10.26 -8.65
CA THR A 70 3.24 11.63 -8.39
C THR A 70 2.77 12.32 -9.67
N LYS A 71 3.49 12.08 -10.76
CA LYS A 71 3.23 12.65 -12.07
C LYS A 71 1.95 12.06 -12.70
N ASP A 72 1.66 10.79 -12.47
CA ASP A 72 0.54 10.06 -13.05
C ASP A 72 -0.74 10.27 -12.25
N LEU A 73 -0.67 10.27 -10.92
CA LEU A 73 -1.78 10.70 -10.06
C LEU A 73 -2.22 12.15 -10.38
N ARG A 74 -1.29 13.04 -10.73
CA ARG A 74 -1.65 14.41 -11.17
C ARG A 74 -2.34 14.43 -12.54
N ARG A 75 -2.13 13.43 -13.39
CA ARG A 75 -2.74 13.31 -14.71
C ARG A 75 -3.99 12.44 -14.74
N SER A 76 -4.21 11.66 -13.70
CA SER A 76 -5.41 10.84 -13.53
C SER A 76 -6.66 11.71 -13.70
N SER A 77 -7.61 11.18 -14.47
CA SER A 77 -8.89 11.81 -14.76
C SER A 77 -10.06 11.10 -14.08
N ASP A 78 -9.89 9.81 -13.75
CA ASP A 78 -10.88 9.03 -13.02
C ASP A 78 -10.26 8.04 -12.01
N ALA A 79 -11.13 7.24 -11.39
CA ALA A 79 -10.73 6.27 -10.39
C ALA A 79 -9.97 5.06 -10.97
N GLU A 80 -10.14 4.74 -12.26
CA GLU A 80 -9.40 3.68 -12.94
C GLU A 80 -7.96 4.14 -13.18
N ASP A 81 -7.76 5.35 -13.71
CA ASP A 81 -6.43 5.95 -13.87
C ASP A 81 -5.65 5.98 -12.53
N ASN A 82 -6.33 6.26 -11.41
CA ASN A 82 -5.70 6.24 -10.09
C ASN A 82 -5.26 4.82 -9.68
N ARG A 83 -6.11 3.81 -9.89
CA ARG A 83 -5.78 2.42 -9.56
C ARG A 83 -4.61 1.93 -10.39
N ASP A 84 -4.61 2.23 -11.69
CA ASP A 84 -3.55 1.84 -12.61
C ASP A 84 -2.21 2.47 -12.22
N ALA A 85 -2.18 3.75 -11.87
CA ALA A 85 -0.96 4.43 -11.39
C ALA A 85 -0.40 3.79 -10.11
N TRP A 86 -1.27 3.40 -9.17
CA TRP A 86 -0.84 2.70 -7.96
C TRP A 86 -0.38 1.26 -8.24
N GLU A 87 -1.03 0.55 -9.16
CA GLU A 87 -0.62 -0.80 -9.57
C GLU A 87 0.74 -0.79 -10.27
N GLU A 88 0.98 0.16 -11.17
CA GLU A 88 2.26 0.33 -11.86
C GLU A 88 3.37 0.66 -10.84
N TYR A 89 3.14 1.62 -9.95
CA TYR A 89 4.09 1.94 -8.88
C TYR A 89 4.44 0.72 -8.02
N ARG A 90 3.45 -0.08 -7.63
CA ARG A 90 3.68 -1.33 -6.88
C ARG A 90 4.56 -2.31 -7.68
N ALA A 91 4.29 -2.49 -8.96
CA ALA A 91 5.06 -3.39 -9.81
C ALA A 91 6.52 -2.92 -9.94
N GLU A 92 6.74 -1.62 -10.14
CA GLU A 92 8.09 -1.03 -10.23
C GLU A 92 8.89 -1.23 -8.93
N LEU A 93 8.26 -1.07 -7.77
CA LEU A 93 8.93 -1.34 -6.48
C LEU A 93 9.35 -2.81 -6.35
N ALA A 94 8.47 -3.74 -6.73
CA ALA A 94 8.72 -5.17 -6.66
C ALA A 94 9.84 -5.59 -7.63
N ASP A 95 9.83 -5.06 -8.85
CA ASP A 95 10.84 -5.32 -9.86
C ASP A 95 12.20 -4.76 -9.44
N ALA A 96 12.28 -3.50 -9.02
CA ALA A 96 13.53 -2.90 -8.53
C ALA A 96 14.12 -3.69 -7.35
N ARG A 97 13.27 -4.15 -6.42
CA ARG A 97 13.68 -4.98 -5.28
C ARG A 97 14.20 -6.34 -5.73
N GLY A 98 13.51 -6.96 -6.70
CA GLY A 98 13.88 -8.24 -7.28
C GLY A 98 15.22 -8.18 -8.03
N ASP A 99 15.39 -7.18 -8.89
CA ASP A 99 16.60 -6.97 -9.68
C ASP A 99 17.80 -6.65 -8.81
N TYR A 100 17.64 -5.76 -7.82
CA TYR A 100 18.72 -5.48 -6.86
C TYR A 100 19.14 -6.74 -6.09
N ALA A 101 18.18 -7.51 -5.58
CA ALA A 101 18.47 -8.75 -4.86
C ALA A 101 19.16 -9.78 -5.77
N LYS A 102 18.72 -9.90 -7.03
CA LYS A 102 19.29 -10.79 -8.03
C LYS A 102 20.74 -10.42 -8.35
N GLU A 103 21.02 -9.16 -8.68
CA GLU A 103 22.37 -8.69 -8.97
C GLU A 103 23.31 -8.93 -7.77
N MET A 104 22.86 -8.65 -6.55
CA MET A 104 23.64 -8.89 -5.35
C MET A 104 23.92 -10.39 -5.13
N ALA A 105 22.92 -11.25 -5.36
CA ALA A 105 23.09 -12.71 -5.28
C ALA A 105 24.07 -13.23 -6.34
N GLU A 106 23.99 -12.74 -7.58
CA GLU A 106 24.89 -13.11 -8.67
C GLU A 106 26.35 -12.69 -8.40
N LYS A 107 26.57 -11.65 -7.57
CA LYS A 107 27.91 -11.26 -7.09
C LYS A 107 28.36 -11.98 -5.82
N GLY A 108 27.55 -12.89 -5.28
CA GLY A 108 27.88 -13.68 -4.09
C GLY A 108 27.64 -12.98 -2.76
N TYR A 109 26.88 -11.88 -2.75
CA TYR A 109 26.45 -11.26 -1.49
C TYR A 109 25.24 -12.01 -0.93
N PRO A 110 25.20 -12.30 0.38
CA PRO A 110 24.06 -12.98 0.99
C PRO A 110 22.84 -12.05 0.99
N THR A 111 21.77 -12.48 0.32
CA THR A 111 20.46 -11.86 0.42
C THR A 111 19.70 -12.49 1.61
N GLY A 112 19.11 -11.66 2.47
CA GLY A 112 18.38 -12.17 3.63
C GLY A 112 17.09 -12.87 3.20
N GLU A 113 16.87 -14.11 3.62
CA GLU A 113 15.57 -14.79 3.48
C GLU A 113 14.74 -14.59 4.76
N VAL A 114 13.50 -14.11 4.62
CA VAL A 114 12.52 -14.18 5.71
C VAL A 114 11.82 -15.54 5.63
N ARG A 115 12.17 -16.45 6.55
CA ARG A 115 11.41 -17.68 6.76
C ARG A 115 10.40 -17.48 7.88
N VAL A 116 9.12 -17.57 7.57
CA VAL A 116 8.07 -17.71 8.58
C VAL A 116 8.09 -19.16 9.06
N LEU A 117 8.53 -19.39 10.30
CA LEU A 117 8.46 -20.70 10.92
C LEU A 117 7.05 -20.88 11.50
N GLU A 118 6.21 -21.72 10.88
CA GLU A 118 4.96 -22.20 11.47
C GLU A 118 5.26 -23.07 12.69
N GLY A 119 5.49 -22.47 13.87
CA GLY A 119 5.83 -23.25 15.05
C GLY A 119 6.29 -22.48 16.27
N ALA A 120 5.46 -21.57 16.78
CA ALA A 120 5.62 -21.05 18.14
C ALA A 120 4.28 -20.62 18.76
N GLY A 121 3.23 -21.45 18.61
CA GLY A 121 2.00 -21.33 19.39
C GLY A 121 1.96 -22.44 20.43
N ARG A 122 2.25 -22.09 21.69
CA ARG A 122 1.91 -22.89 22.87
C ARG A 122 0.45 -22.71 23.22
#